data_AF-A0A9W7LYS4-F1
#
_entry.id   AF-A0A9W7LYS4-F1
#
_cell.length_a   1.000
_cell.length_b   1.000
_cell.length_c   1.000
_cell.angle_alpha   90.00
_cell.angle_beta   90.00
_cell.angle_gamma   90.00
#
_symmetry.space_group_name_H-M   'P 1'
#
loop_
_entity.id
_entity.type
_entity.pdbx_description
1 polymer ?
#
loop_
_entity_poly.entity_id
_entity_poly.type
_entity_poly.pdbx_seq_one_letter_code
_entity_poly.pdbx_strand_id
1 'polypeptide(L)'
;MRNPNAKSEETTPWEARPGGMLVQRRDHREDDDIHHNHDHGTAPASSGGPMVSDGPTQHQLHASVPVHSTVVSNDNMVQEMKESEEMSKAFAAVAGVRKEVDKLSERVAALEVAVNSGTKVANEEFDVSAELLMRELLKLDGIEAEGEAKLQRKAEVRRVQNFHDTLDKLKTRNSNPFSDKQNAVKVSTNWETFDSGMGSLTPPPPMSFSTNQSPDWERFD
;
A
#
# COMPACT_ATOMS: atom_id res chain seq x y z
N MET A 1 30.41 -14.60 -59.44
CA MET A 1 28.93 -14.69 -59.37
C MET A 1 28.55 -14.87 -57.90
N ARG A 2 27.83 -13.90 -57.33
CA ARG A 2 27.46 -13.81 -55.91
C ARG A 2 26.11 -14.54 -55.72
N ASN A 3 26.06 -15.46 -54.74
CA ASN A 3 24.87 -16.24 -54.41
C ASN A 3 23.91 -15.38 -53.56
N PRO A 4 22.62 -15.21 -53.92
CA PRO A 4 21.67 -14.36 -53.19
C PRO A 4 20.73 -15.18 -52.30
N ASN A 5 21.27 -15.88 -51.31
CA ASN A 5 20.44 -16.52 -50.28
C ASN A 5 21.19 -16.61 -48.94
N ALA A 6 21.39 -15.45 -48.30
CA ALA A 6 21.66 -15.39 -46.87
C ALA A 6 20.35 -14.97 -46.21
N LYS A 7 19.64 -15.94 -45.65
CA LYS A 7 18.53 -15.67 -44.73
C LYS A 7 19.11 -14.87 -43.57
N SER A 8 18.64 -13.63 -43.42
CA SER A 8 18.92 -12.79 -42.26
C SER A 8 18.35 -13.46 -41.03
N GLU A 9 19.23 -13.97 -40.17
CA GLU A 9 18.90 -14.35 -38.81
C GLU A 9 18.39 -13.10 -38.09
N GLU A 10 17.07 -13.06 -37.89
CA GLU A 10 16.36 -12.11 -37.05
C GLU A 10 16.89 -12.28 -35.63
N THR A 11 17.86 -11.44 -35.28
CA THR A 11 18.52 -11.42 -33.99
C THR A 11 17.53 -10.85 -32.98
N THR A 12 16.95 -11.72 -32.16
CA THR A 12 16.15 -11.34 -30.99
C THR A 12 16.87 -10.25 -30.17
N PRO A 13 16.26 -9.08 -29.92
CA PRO A 13 16.93 -7.88 -29.41
C PRO A 13 17.16 -7.97 -27.90
N TRP A 14 18.01 -8.88 -27.45
CA TRP A 14 18.48 -8.95 -26.06
C TRP A 14 19.93 -8.50 -26.00
N GLU A 15 20.24 -7.65 -25.04
CA GLU A 15 21.58 -7.15 -24.74
C GLU A 15 22.02 -7.67 -23.38
N ALA A 16 23.21 -8.26 -23.31
CA ALA A 16 23.79 -8.68 -22.04
C ALA A 16 24.51 -7.50 -21.38
N ARG A 17 24.20 -7.21 -20.11
CA ARG A 17 24.92 -6.22 -19.31
C ARG A 17 26.07 -6.86 -18.51
N PRO A 18 27.11 -6.08 -18.14
CA PRO A 18 28.12 -6.54 -17.19
C PRO A 18 27.44 -7.00 -15.89
N GLY A 19 27.48 -8.31 -15.63
CA GLY A 19 26.67 -8.97 -14.61
C GLY A 19 25.74 -10.09 -15.14
N GLY A 20 25.69 -10.31 -16.45
CA GLY A 20 24.98 -11.44 -17.07
C GLY A 20 23.47 -11.27 -17.21
N MET A 21 22.94 -10.07 -16.93
CA MET A 21 21.52 -9.78 -17.07
C MET A 21 21.18 -9.44 -18.52
N LEU A 22 20.21 -10.15 -19.11
CA LEU A 22 19.70 -9.89 -20.46
C LEU A 22 18.59 -8.83 -20.41
N VAL A 23 18.75 -7.75 -21.17
CA VAL A 23 17.78 -6.64 -21.27
C VAL A 23 17.39 -6.40 -22.72
N GLN A 24 16.09 -6.18 -22.95
CA GLN A 24 15.56 -5.99 -24.30
C GLN A 24 15.95 -4.62 -24.86
N ARG A 25 16.57 -4.56 -26.05
CA ARG A 25 16.83 -3.31 -26.77
C ARG A 25 15.51 -2.74 -27.28
N ARG A 26 15.26 -1.45 -27.04
CA ARG A 26 14.17 -0.72 -27.70
C ARG A 26 14.70 -0.17 -29.01
N ASP A 27 14.08 -0.55 -30.12
CA ASP A 27 14.43 -0.02 -31.43
C ASP A 27 14.12 1.48 -31.47
N HIS A 28 15.13 2.30 -31.75
CA HIS A 28 14.92 3.64 -32.25
C HIS A 28 14.41 3.51 -33.68
N ARG A 29 13.10 3.65 -33.87
CA ARG A 29 12.53 3.89 -35.19
C ARG A 29 13.00 5.26 -35.64
N GLU A 30 13.65 5.29 -36.79
CA GLU A 30 14.01 6.49 -37.52
C GLU A 30 12.72 7.23 -37.89
N ASP A 31 12.56 8.46 -37.40
CA ASP A 31 11.51 9.38 -37.81
C ASP A 31 11.88 9.91 -39.21
N ASP A 32 11.16 9.47 -40.24
CA ASP A 32 11.26 10.02 -41.59
C ASP A 32 10.50 11.36 -41.70
N ASP A 33 11.18 12.31 -42.35
CA ASP A 33 10.86 13.72 -42.52
C ASP A 33 9.50 14.06 -43.16
N ILE A 34 8.77 15.04 -42.60
CA ILE A 34 7.99 16.00 -43.40
C ILE A 34 8.18 17.43 -42.85
N HIS A 35 8.99 18.22 -43.57
CA HIS A 35 9.04 19.68 -43.48
C HIS A 35 7.73 20.31 -44.00
N HIS A 36 7.14 21.28 -43.28
CA HIS A 36 6.40 22.42 -43.87
C HIS A 36 6.45 23.64 -42.93
N ASN A 37 7.04 24.73 -43.41
CA ASN A 37 7.03 26.07 -42.81
C ASN A 37 5.83 26.86 -43.35
N HIS A 38 4.97 27.45 -42.51
CA HIS A 38 4.68 28.90 -42.44
C HIS A 38 3.43 29.19 -41.58
N ASP A 39 3.66 30.03 -40.57
CA ASP A 39 2.93 31.20 -40.07
C ASP A 39 1.38 31.38 -40.16
N HIS A 40 0.92 32.08 -39.11
CA HIS A 40 -0.24 32.98 -38.90
C HIS A 40 -1.72 32.54 -39.05
N GLY A 41 -2.50 32.89 -38.01
CA GLY A 41 -3.67 33.77 -38.19
C GLY A 41 -5.08 33.20 -38.00
N THR A 42 -5.64 33.39 -36.79
CA THR A 42 -6.99 33.94 -36.49
C THR A 42 -8.24 33.52 -37.31
N ALA A 43 -9.07 32.68 -36.68
CA ALA A 43 -10.55 32.77 -36.51
C ALA A 43 -11.52 32.61 -37.74
N PRO A 44 -12.85 32.53 -37.54
CA PRO A 44 -13.65 31.31 -37.79
C PRO A 44 -14.70 31.47 -38.91
N ALA A 45 -15.18 30.36 -39.49
CA ALA A 45 -16.41 30.38 -40.29
C ALA A 45 -17.19 29.06 -40.28
N SER A 46 -18.49 29.24 -40.07
CA SER A 46 -19.60 28.29 -40.10
C SER A 46 -19.91 27.77 -41.50
N SER A 47 -20.20 26.48 -41.64
CA SER A 47 -21.24 25.88 -42.51
C SER A 47 -21.16 24.35 -42.30
N GLY A 48 -22.21 23.64 -41.87
CA GLY A 48 -23.48 23.51 -42.60
C GLY A 48 -23.36 22.30 -43.53
N GLY A 49 -23.44 21.08 -42.99
CA GLY A 49 -23.24 19.84 -43.75
C GLY A 49 -24.43 19.43 -44.63
N PRO A 50 -24.22 18.49 -45.58
CA PRO A 50 -25.27 17.65 -46.18
C PRO A 50 -24.96 16.15 -45.97
N MET A 51 -25.89 15.33 -45.47
CA MET A 51 -26.98 14.66 -46.19
C MET A 51 -26.51 13.55 -47.16
N VAL A 52 -26.66 12.29 -46.74
CA VAL A 52 -26.64 11.06 -47.57
C VAL A 52 -27.14 9.92 -46.67
N SER A 53 -28.44 9.60 -46.65
CA SER A 53 -29.25 8.78 -47.58
C SER A 53 -28.94 7.27 -47.51
N ASP A 54 -29.83 6.56 -46.82
CA ASP A 54 -29.95 5.10 -46.77
C ASP A 54 -30.32 4.46 -48.12
N GLY A 55 -29.88 3.22 -48.33
CA GLY A 55 -30.41 2.31 -49.35
C GLY A 55 -29.66 0.99 -49.43
N PRO A 56 -30.28 -0.17 -49.11
CA PRO A 56 -29.65 -1.48 -49.24
C PRO A 56 -30.01 -2.13 -50.58
N THR A 57 -29.00 -2.47 -51.39
CA THR A 57 -29.19 -3.29 -52.59
C THR A 57 -28.88 -4.74 -52.27
N GLN A 58 -29.91 -5.59 -52.30
CA GLN A 58 -29.76 -7.04 -52.23
C GLN A 58 -29.17 -7.57 -53.54
N HIS A 59 -28.14 -8.41 -53.46
CA HIS A 59 -27.82 -9.41 -54.48
C HIS A 59 -27.31 -10.69 -53.79
N GLN A 60 -28.12 -11.75 -53.88
CA GLN A 60 -27.66 -13.13 -53.76
C GLN A 60 -27.21 -13.61 -55.14
N LEU A 61 -26.16 -14.44 -55.24
CA LEU A 61 -26.01 -15.58 -56.17
C LEU A 61 -24.70 -16.36 -55.86
N HIS A 62 -24.86 -17.49 -55.16
CA HIS A 62 -24.18 -18.82 -55.24
C HIS A 62 -22.77 -19.02 -55.83
N ALA A 63 -21.89 -19.75 -55.11
CA ALA A 63 -21.43 -21.13 -55.44
C ALA A 63 -20.27 -21.66 -54.54
N SER A 64 -20.47 -22.87 -53.99
CA SER A 64 -19.55 -24.02 -53.81
C SER A 64 -18.12 -23.92 -53.21
N VAL A 65 -17.98 -24.28 -51.91
CA VAL A 65 -17.12 -25.32 -51.22
C VAL A 65 -15.76 -25.71 -51.90
N PRO A 66 -14.58 -25.77 -51.21
CA PRO A 66 -14.37 -26.67 -50.06
C PRO A 66 -13.41 -26.28 -48.91
N VAL A 67 -13.73 -26.86 -47.74
CA VAL A 67 -12.86 -27.38 -46.67
C VAL A 67 -11.58 -26.61 -46.32
N HIS A 68 -11.64 -25.78 -45.29
CA HIS A 68 -10.68 -25.87 -44.18
C HIS A 68 -11.51 -25.64 -42.91
N SER A 69 -12.04 -26.73 -42.34
CA SER A 69 -12.42 -26.69 -40.94
C SER A 69 -11.09 -26.64 -40.18
N THR A 70 -10.52 -25.43 -40.06
CA THR A 70 -9.59 -25.14 -39.00
C THR A 70 -10.43 -25.24 -37.74
N VAL A 71 -10.41 -26.43 -37.14
CA VAL A 71 -10.76 -26.63 -35.74
C VAL A 71 -9.70 -25.85 -34.96
N VAL A 72 -9.83 -24.52 -34.93
CA VAL A 72 -9.12 -23.69 -33.96
C VAL A 72 -9.63 -24.15 -32.61
N SER A 73 -8.73 -24.74 -31.83
CA SER A 73 -9.00 -25.30 -30.51
C SER A 73 -9.88 -24.38 -29.68
N ASN A 74 -11.16 -24.72 -29.57
CA ASN A 74 -12.11 -24.07 -28.66
C ASN A 74 -11.60 -24.11 -27.21
N ASP A 75 -10.70 -25.05 -26.89
CA ASP A 75 -10.08 -25.21 -25.58
C ASP A 75 -9.24 -23.99 -25.17
N ASN A 76 -8.59 -23.28 -26.10
CA ASN A 76 -7.75 -22.12 -25.76
C ASN A 76 -8.57 -20.87 -25.39
N MET A 77 -9.68 -20.61 -26.10
CA MET A 77 -10.57 -19.48 -25.79
C MET A 77 -11.37 -19.70 -24.51
N VAL A 78 -11.83 -20.92 -24.25
CA VAL A 78 -12.57 -21.24 -23.02
C VAL A 78 -11.66 -21.15 -21.79
N GLN A 79 -10.37 -21.45 -21.95
CA GLN A 79 -9.39 -21.34 -20.89
C GLN A 79 -9.04 -19.89 -20.56
N GLU A 80 -8.83 -19.05 -21.59
CA GLU A 80 -8.56 -17.62 -21.42
C GLU A 80 -9.71 -16.88 -20.71
N MET A 81 -10.97 -17.22 -21.02
CA MET A 81 -12.13 -16.65 -20.32
C MET A 81 -12.17 -17.03 -18.84
N LYS A 82 -11.82 -18.28 -18.48
CA LYS A 82 -11.79 -18.74 -17.09
C LYS A 82 -10.69 -18.05 -16.29
N GLU A 83 -9.50 -17.93 -16.85
CA GLU A 83 -8.37 -17.22 -16.22
C GLU A 83 -8.73 -15.74 -15.98
N SER A 84 -9.45 -15.10 -16.92
CA SER A 84 -9.93 -13.73 -16.75
C SER A 84 -10.98 -13.58 -15.63
N GLU A 85 -11.86 -14.56 -15.49
CA GLU A 85 -12.89 -14.59 -14.45
C GLU A 85 -12.29 -14.82 -13.06
N GLU A 86 -11.33 -15.73 -12.95
CA GLU A 86 -10.58 -16.00 -11.73
C GLU A 86 -9.78 -14.77 -11.27
N MET A 87 -9.12 -14.07 -12.20
CA MET A 87 -8.46 -12.80 -11.89
C MET A 87 -9.45 -11.74 -11.41
N SER A 88 -10.59 -11.56 -12.10
CA SER A 88 -11.63 -10.61 -11.70
C SER A 88 -12.18 -10.91 -10.30
N LYS A 89 -12.40 -12.20 -9.99
CA LYS A 89 -12.82 -12.66 -8.67
C LYS A 89 -11.77 -12.36 -7.60
N ALA A 90 -10.49 -12.61 -7.88
CA ALA A 90 -9.40 -12.29 -6.94
C ALA A 90 -9.31 -10.80 -6.66
N PHE A 91 -9.42 -9.94 -7.70
CA PHE A 91 -9.46 -8.48 -7.53
C PHE A 91 -10.65 -8.04 -6.68
N ALA A 92 -11.85 -8.58 -6.94
CA ALA A 92 -13.04 -8.27 -6.17
C ALA A 92 -12.89 -8.68 -4.70
N ALA A 93 -12.29 -9.85 -4.43
CA ALA A 93 -12.01 -10.32 -3.08
C ALA A 93 -11.02 -9.39 -2.34
N VAL A 94 -9.92 -9.00 -3.01
CA VAL A 94 -8.94 -8.06 -2.45
C VAL A 94 -9.59 -6.69 -2.19
N ALA A 95 -10.43 -6.20 -3.09
CA ALA A 95 -11.16 -4.94 -2.89
C ALA A 95 -12.13 -5.00 -1.70
N GLY A 96 -12.77 -6.16 -1.49
CA GLY A 96 -13.60 -6.41 -0.32
C GLY A 96 -12.82 -6.31 1.00
N VAL A 97 -11.65 -6.97 1.08
CA VAL A 97 -10.77 -6.86 2.25
C VAL A 97 -10.28 -5.43 2.44
N ARG A 98 -9.84 -4.77 1.37
CA ARG A 98 -9.36 -3.38 1.40
C ARG A 98 -10.37 -2.43 2.05
N LYS A 99 -11.66 -2.60 1.75
CA LYS A 99 -12.74 -1.82 2.36
C LYS A 99 -12.84 -2.03 3.87
N GLU A 100 -12.67 -3.25 4.36
CA GLU A 100 -12.64 -3.50 5.81
C GLU A 100 -11.37 -2.92 6.45
N VAL A 101 -10.21 -3.04 5.79
CA VAL A 101 -8.97 -2.41 6.25
C VAL A 101 -9.07 -0.87 6.27
N ASP A 102 -9.80 -0.25 5.34
CA ASP A 102 -10.07 1.19 5.37
C ASP A 102 -10.81 1.59 6.67
N LYS A 103 -11.86 0.85 7.04
CA LYS A 103 -12.58 1.10 8.31
C LYS A 103 -11.69 0.87 9.53
N LEU A 104 -10.86 -0.18 9.52
CA LEU A 104 -9.92 -0.43 10.61
C LEU A 104 -8.89 0.69 10.71
N SER A 105 -8.45 1.25 9.59
CA SER A 105 -7.51 2.38 9.58
C SER A 105 -8.09 3.62 10.24
N GLU A 106 -9.39 3.90 10.06
CA GLU A 106 -10.08 4.99 10.76
C GLU A 106 -10.09 4.76 12.27
N ARG A 107 -10.32 3.52 12.71
CA ARG A 107 -10.26 3.14 14.13
C ARG A 107 -8.84 3.30 14.70
N VAL A 108 -7.81 2.88 13.97
CA VAL A 108 -6.40 3.08 14.38
C VAL A 108 -6.06 4.57 14.47
N ALA A 109 -6.50 5.39 13.51
CA ALA A 109 -6.30 6.83 13.53
C ALA A 109 -6.98 7.49 14.73
N ALA A 110 -8.19 7.07 15.08
CA ALA A 110 -8.89 7.56 16.27
C ALA A 110 -8.14 7.21 17.56
N LEU A 111 -7.61 5.97 17.67
CA LEU A 111 -6.77 5.55 18.79
C LEU A 111 -5.48 6.38 18.87
N GLU A 112 -4.84 6.65 17.74
CA GLU A 112 -3.63 7.48 17.67
C GLU A 112 -3.89 8.89 18.21
N VAL A 113 -4.98 9.54 17.77
CA VAL A 113 -5.37 10.86 18.25
C VAL A 113 -5.66 10.86 19.75
N ALA A 114 -6.40 9.85 20.24
CA ALA A 114 -6.71 9.72 21.67
C ALA A 114 -5.43 9.60 22.51
N VAL A 115 -4.51 8.71 22.14
CA VAL A 115 -3.23 8.54 22.86
C VAL A 115 -2.38 9.81 22.77
N ASN A 116 -2.29 10.44 21.60
CA ASN A 116 -1.49 11.66 21.40
C ASN A 116 -2.04 12.87 22.16
N SER A 117 -3.35 12.93 22.39
CA SER A 117 -3.98 13.93 23.26
C SER A 117 -3.79 13.66 24.76
N GLY A 118 -3.15 12.53 25.13
CA GLY A 118 -2.94 12.13 26.52
C GLY A 118 -4.14 11.41 27.15
N THR A 119 -5.16 11.06 26.35
CA THR A 119 -6.29 10.27 26.83
C THR A 119 -5.84 8.84 27.10
N LYS A 120 -6.13 8.32 28.30
CA LYS A 120 -5.84 6.92 28.63
C LYS A 120 -6.86 6.00 27.94
N VAL A 121 -6.37 5.20 27.00
CA VAL A 121 -7.19 4.22 26.28
C VAL A 121 -7.05 2.84 26.96
N ALA A 122 -8.12 2.06 27.00
CA ALA A 122 -8.09 0.69 27.53
C ALA A 122 -7.24 -0.23 26.63
N ASN A 123 -6.54 -1.20 27.22
CA ASN A 123 -5.64 -2.08 26.45
C ASN A 123 -6.42 -2.95 25.45
N GLU A 124 -7.64 -3.30 25.83
CA GLU A 124 -8.58 -4.10 25.07
C GLU A 124 -8.93 -3.45 23.73
N GLU A 125 -8.99 -2.11 23.65
CA GLU A 125 -9.28 -1.43 22.38
C GLU A 125 -8.16 -1.62 21.35
N PHE A 126 -6.90 -1.71 21.80
CA PHE A 126 -5.76 -2.05 20.95
C PHE A 126 -5.80 -3.53 20.57
N ASP A 127 -6.06 -4.42 21.53
CA ASP A 127 -6.09 -5.87 21.30
C ASP A 127 -7.20 -6.26 20.32
N VAL A 128 -8.41 -5.70 20.47
CA VAL A 128 -9.52 -5.88 19.53
C VAL A 128 -9.14 -5.37 18.14
N SER A 129 -8.49 -4.20 18.05
CA SER A 129 -8.09 -3.64 16.75
C SER A 129 -7.01 -4.49 16.06
N ALA A 130 -6.03 -4.98 16.83
CA ALA A 130 -4.99 -5.88 16.33
C ALA A 130 -5.59 -7.21 15.86
N GLU A 131 -6.52 -7.78 16.62
CA GLU A 131 -7.21 -9.02 16.26
C GLU A 131 -7.98 -8.86 14.94
N LEU A 132 -8.71 -7.75 14.76
CA LEU A 132 -9.43 -7.48 13.51
C LEU A 132 -8.48 -7.36 12.32
N LEU A 133 -7.33 -6.71 12.47
CA LEU A 133 -6.29 -6.65 11.43
C LEU A 133 -5.72 -8.05 11.11
N MET A 134 -5.48 -8.88 12.13
CA MET A 134 -5.02 -10.26 11.94
C MET A 134 -6.04 -11.11 11.20
N ARG A 135 -7.34 -10.91 11.44
CA ARG A 135 -8.41 -11.57 10.69
C ARG A 135 -8.42 -11.17 9.20
N GLU A 136 -8.15 -9.90 8.88
CA GLU A 136 -8.01 -9.46 7.49
C GLU A 136 -6.76 -10.05 6.81
N LEU A 137 -5.64 -10.22 7.51
CA LEU A 137 -4.47 -10.94 6.98
C LEU A 137 -4.79 -12.38 6.62
N LEU A 138 -5.48 -13.11 7.50
CA LEU A 138 -5.88 -14.49 7.23
C LEU A 138 -6.80 -14.59 6.00
N LYS A 139 -7.68 -13.60 5.80
CA LYS A 139 -8.49 -13.52 4.57
C LYS A 139 -7.63 -13.29 3.35
N LEU A 140 -6.65 -12.37 3.40
CA LEU A 140 -5.72 -12.13 2.30
C LEU A 140 -4.93 -13.39 1.96
N ASP A 141 -4.45 -14.14 2.96
CA ASP A 141 -3.71 -15.38 2.75
C ASP A 141 -4.55 -16.47 2.07
N GLY A 142 -5.85 -16.47 2.31
CA GLY A 142 -6.81 -17.37 1.67
C GLY A 142 -7.21 -16.99 0.23
N ILE A 143 -6.86 -15.79 -0.26
CA ILE A 143 -7.19 -15.38 -1.63
C ILE A 143 -6.15 -15.97 -2.58
N GLU A 144 -6.56 -16.92 -3.41
CA GLU A 144 -5.76 -17.36 -4.55
C GLU A 144 -5.71 -16.25 -5.61
N ALA A 145 -4.50 -15.79 -5.95
CA ALA A 145 -4.29 -14.68 -6.87
C ALA A 145 -2.96 -14.82 -7.60
N GLU A 146 -2.98 -14.56 -8.91
CA GLU A 146 -1.82 -14.55 -9.79
C GLU A 146 -1.63 -13.18 -10.44
N GLY A 147 -0.51 -13.00 -11.15
CA GLY A 147 -0.19 -11.77 -11.87
C GLY A 147 -0.34 -10.50 -11.03
N GLU A 148 -1.09 -9.53 -11.57
CA GLU A 148 -1.36 -8.23 -10.95
C GLU A 148 -2.24 -8.33 -9.68
N ALA A 149 -3.20 -9.27 -9.63
CA ALA A 149 -4.02 -9.48 -8.44
C ALA A 149 -3.17 -9.89 -7.23
N LYS A 150 -2.13 -10.69 -7.46
CA LYS A 150 -1.14 -11.05 -6.43
C LYS A 150 -0.35 -9.84 -5.93
N LEU A 151 -0.03 -8.88 -6.81
CA LEU A 151 0.67 -7.65 -6.44
C LEU A 151 -0.23 -6.76 -5.55
N GLN A 152 -1.51 -6.60 -5.91
CA GLN A 152 -2.47 -5.87 -5.08
C GLN A 152 -2.66 -6.51 -3.70
N ARG A 153 -2.82 -7.84 -3.65
CA ARG A 153 -2.90 -8.59 -2.39
C ARG A 153 -1.67 -8.36 -1.51
N LYS A 154 -0.45 -8.41 -2.08
CA LYS A 154 0.80 -8.13 -1.35
C LYS A 154 0.89 -6.69 -0.87
N ALA A 155 0.40 -5.72 -1.64
CA ALA A 155 0.35 -4.33 -1.22
C ALA A 155 -0.56 -4.16 0.02
N GLU A 156 -1.73 -4.80 0.00
CA GLU A 156 -2.67 -4.71 1.11
C GLU A 156 -2.15 -5.43 2.37
N VAL A 157 -1.47 -6.57 2.24
CA VAL A 157 -0.78 -7.22 3.38
C VAL A 157 0.19 -6.26 4.06
N ARG A 158 1.04 -5.54 3.29
CA ARG A 158 1.96 -4.55 3.87
C ARG A 158 1.22 -3.41 4.57
N ARG A 159 0.09 -2.99 4.02
CA ARG A 159 -0.74 -1.94 4.61
C ARG A 159 -1.28 -2.35 5.97
N VAL A 160 -1.81 -3.57 6.07
CA VAL A 160 -2.30 -4.14 7.34
C VAL A 160 -1.18 -4.28 8.37
N GLN A 161 -0.01 -4.78 7.97
CA GLN A 161 1.16 -4.90 8.85
C GLN A 161 1.62 -3.53 9.39
N ASN A 162 1.64 -2.50 8.55
CA ASN A 162 1.98 -1.15 9.00
C ASN A 162 0.99 -0.61 10.06
N PHE A 163 -0.31 -0.90 9.92
CA PHE A 163 -1.29 -0.51 10.95
C PHE A 163 -1.12 -1.31 12.25
N HIS A 164 -0.76 -2.59 12.16
CA HIS A 164 -0.45 -3.40 13.33
C HIS A 164 0.77 -2.83 14.08
N ASP A 165 1.86 -2.52 13.38
CA ASP A 165 3.04 -1.88 13.99
C ASP A 165 2.70 -0.54 14.65
N THR A 166 1.79 0.24 14.07
CA THR A 166 1.29 1.48 14.68
C THR A 166 0.55 1.18 15.98
N LEU A 167 -0.34 0.18 16.02
CA LEU A 167 -1.03 -0.21 17.25
C LEU A 167 -0.07 -0.62 18.36
N ASP A 168 0.97 -1.40 18.05
CA ASP A 168 1.98 -1.82 19.04
C ASP A 168 2.72 -0.63 19.65
N LYS A 169 3.10 0.35 18.80
CA LYS A 169 3.70 1.62 19.24
C LYS A 169 2.74 2.41 20.12
N LEU A 170 1.47 2.53 19.72
CA LEU A 170 0.46 3.24 20.49
C LEU A 170 0.19 2.56 21.84
N LYS A 171 0.13 1.23 21.89
CA LYS A 171 -0.07 0.47 23.14
C LYS A 171 1.08 0.70 24.12
N THR A 172 2.31 0.75 23.61
CA THR A 172 3.51 1.06 24.39
C THR A 172 3.46 2.48 24.96
N ARG A 173 3.16 3.47 24.11
CA ARG A 173 3.00 4.89 24.49
C ARG A 173 1.86 5.12 25.49
N ASN A 174 0.75 4.41 25.31
CA ASN A 174 -0.40 4.47 26.18
C ASN A 174 -0.08 3.93 27.59
N SER A 175 0.82 2.97 27.69
CA SER A 175 1.28 2.42 28.98
C SER A 175 2.31 3.34 29.65
N ASN A 176 3.20 3.95 28.87
CA ASN A 176 4.30 4.78 29.37
C ASN A 176 4.41 6.10 28.59
N PRO A 177 3.54 7.10 28.86
CA PRO A 177 3.43 8.32 28.04
C PRO A 177 4.67 9.22 28.08
N PHE A 178 5.56 9.03 29.07
CA PHE A 178 6.78 9.82 29.24
C PHE A 178 8.04 9.18 28.64
N SER A 179 7.99 7.91 28.20
CA SER A 179 9.19 7.15 27.83
C SER A 179 9.80 7.56 26.47
N ASP A 180 9.01 8.14 25.56
CA ASP A 180 9.48 8.55 24.23
C ASP A 180 10.20 9.90 24.21
N LYS A 181 10.18 10.65 25.32
CA LYS A 181 10.81 11.97 25.41
C LYS A 181 12.13 11.85 26.16
N GLN A 182 13.18 11.37 25.49
CA GLN A 182 14.57 11.66 25.87
C GLN A 182 14.91 13.15 25.61
N ASN A 183 14.09 14.04 26.18
CA ASN A 183 14.37 15.45 26.46
C ASN A 183 13.32 15.96 27.46
N ALA A 184 12.89 15.11 28.38
CA ALA A 184 12.14 15.57 29.56
C ALA A 184 13.08 16.50 30.31
N VAL A 185 12.83 17.81 30.15
CA VAL A 185 13.42 18.86 30.99
C VAL A 185 13.25 18.39 32.41
N LYS A 186 14.36 17.97 33.04
CA LYS A 186 14.40 17.73 34.48
C LYS A 186 14.06 19.05 35.12
N VAL A 187 12.79 19.25 35.48
CA VAL A 187 12.41 20.29 36.42
C VAL A 187 13.05 19.84 37.73
N SER A 188 14.31 20.23 37.96
CA SER A 188 14.86 20.25 39.29
C SER A 188 14.09 21.36 40.00
N THR A 189 13.07 20.97 40.75
CA THR A 189 12.51 21.80 41.79
C THR A 189 13.64 22.01 42.81
N ASN A 190 14.54 22.93 42.50
CA ASN A 190 15.50 23.43 43.45
C ASN A 190 14.69 24.27 44.42
N TRP A 191 14.55 23.77 45.64
CA TRP A 191 14.12 24.59 46.77
C TRP A 191 15.23 25.61 46.98
N GLU A 192 15.15 26.77 46.33
CA GLU A 192 15.95 27.91 46.73
C GLU A 192 15.46 28.33 48.10
N THR A 193 16.26 27.99 49.13
CA THR A 193 16.13 28.53 50.47
C THR A 193 16.06 30.05 50.35
N PHE A 194 14.90 30.62 50.67
CA PHE A 194 14.78 32.05 50.77
C PHE A 194 15.55 32.49 52.01
N ASP A 195 16.76 33.01 51.82
CA ASP A 195 17.46 33.75 52.85
C ASP A 195 16.89 35.19 52.86
N SER A 196 15.57 35.33 53.04
CA SER A 196 15.01 36.64 53.37
C SER A 196 15.23 36.87 54.85
N GLY A 197 16.21 37.72 55.14
CA GLY A 197 16.51 38.20 56.47
C GLY A 197 15.27 38.72 57.19
N MET A 198 14.78 37.95 58.14
CA MET A 198 14.19 38.49 59.36
C MET A 198 14.28 37.47 60.49
N GLY A 199 14.89 37.89 61.60
CA GLY A 199 14.64 37.35 62.93
C GLY A 199 15.17 35.95 63.23
N SER A 200 16.27 35.90 63.99
CA SER A 200 16.74 34.74 64.75
C SER A 200 15.60 34.01 65.48
N LEU A 201 15.30 32.77 65.08
CA LEU A 201 14.64 31.77 65.94
C LEU A 201 15.30 30.41 65.68
N THR A 202 15.91 29.89 66.74
CA THR A 202 16.60 28.60 66.78
C THR A 202 15.60 27.46 66.48
N PRO A 203 15.88 26.56 65.53
CA PRO A 203 15.08 25.35 65.35
C PRO A 203 15.35 24.36 66.50
N PRO A 204 14.33 23.64 67.00
CA PRO A 204 14.55 22.59 68.00
C PRO A 204 15.40 21.46 67.40
N PRO A 205 16.29 20.80 68.17
CA PRO A 205 17.07 19.69 67.68
C PRO A 205 16.15 18.53 67.23
N PRO A 206 16.52 17.79 66.17
CA PRO A 206 15.75 16.64 65.72
C PRO A 206 15.72 15.59 66.84
N MET A 207 14.51 15.12 67.18
CA MET A 207 14.33 13.99 68.09
C MET A 207 14.97 12.74 67.48
N SER A 208 15.97 12.18 68.18
CA SER A 208 16.53 10.87 67.91
C SER A 208 15.50 9.80 68.27
N PHE A 209 14.65 9.39 67.33
CA PHE A 209 13.89 8.14 67.46
C PHE A 209 14.81 6.97 67.13
N SER A 210 15.40 6.40 68.18
CA SER A 210 15.88 5.03 68.18
C SER A 210 14.69 4.12 68.38
N THR A 211 14.31 3.35 67.36
CA THR A 211 13.50 2.14 67.57
C THR A 211 13.90 1.11 66.53
N ASN A 212 14.24 -0.07 67.04
CA ASN A 212 14.85 -1.19 66.35
C ASN A 212 14.05 -1.63 65.12
N GLN A 213 14.74 -1.83 63.99
CA GLN A 213 14.26 -2.65 62.89
C GLN A 213 14.06 -4.09 63.39
N SER A 214 12.82 -4.58 63.39
CA SER A 214 12.53 -6.01 63.27
C SER A 214 12.19 -6.30 61.80
N PRO A 215 12.91 -7.19 61.10
CA PRO A 215 12.47 -7.71 59.82
C PRO A 215 11.51 -8.86 60.09
N ASP A 216 10.20 -8.60 60.02
CA ASP A 216 9.20 -9.66 59.95
C ASP A 216 8.81 -9.89 58.49
N TRP A 217 9.61 -10.72 57.83
CA TRP A 217 9.26 -11.40 56.59
C TRP A 217 9.05 -12.87 56.98
N GLU A 218 7.79 -13.31 57.12
CA GLU A 218 7.27 -14.69 56.99
C GLU A 218 6.11 -14.94 57.96
N ARG A 219 4.87 -14.79 57.49
CA ARG A 219 3.81 -15.75 57.88
C ARG A 219 2.61 -15.74 56.94
N PHE A 220 2.56 -16.75 56.08
CA PHE A 220 1.32 -17.36 55.60
C PHE A 220 1.25 -18.75 56.23
N ASP A 221 0.15 -19.02 56.92
CA ASP A 221 -0.50 -20.34 57.03
C ASP A 221 -2.01 -20.08 57.02
#